data_AF-A0A5J4N935-F1
#
_entry.id   AF-A0A5J4N935-F1
#
_cell.length_a   1.000
_cell.length_b   1.000
_cell.length_c   1.000
_cell.angle_alpha   90.00
_cell.angle_beta   90.00
_cell.angle_gamma   90.00
#
_symmetry.space_group_name_H-M   'P 1'
#
loop_
_entity.id
_entity.type
_entity.pdbx_description
1 polymer ?
#
loop_
_entity_poly.entity_id
_entity_poly.type
_entity_poly.pdbx_seq_one_letter_code
_entity_poly.pdbx_strand_id
1 'polypeptide(L)'
;MCNVRHDWNIEWKPAPYPCTEAQREAAAKRYGLLLSDYKPFENDGLAPGDYPDLQPFNEAHRDPWEHYDYYPIKRNYNEPVPFYWEFYSESGTDPNIQETAHYGQPT
;
A
#
# COMPACT_ATOMS: atom_id res chain seq x y z
N MET A 1 18.41 7.22 35.58
CA MET A 1 17.76 8.13 34.61
C MET A 1 17.56 7.34 33.33
N CYS A 2 16.32 6.93 33.06
CA CYS A 2 15.96 6.10 31.91
C CYS A 2 15.94 6.97 30.65
N ASN A 3 17.01 6.92 29.85
CA ASN A 3 17.07 7.62 28.58
C ASN A 3 16.78 6.61 27.46
N VAL A 4 15.50 6.28 27.28
CA VAL A 4 15.07 5.56 26.08
C VAL A 4 15.04 6.59 24.97
N ARG A 5 16.04 6.54 24.07
CA ARG A 5 16.02 7.35 22.86
C ARG A 5 14.71 7.03 22.12
N HIS A 6 13.81 8.01 22.05
CA HIS A 6 12.69 7.98 21.12
C HIS A 6 13.25 8.31 19.74
N ASP A 7 14.03 7.39 19.20
CA ASP A 7 14.39 7.42 17.79
C ASP A 7 13.13 7.04 16.98
N TRP A 8 13.02 7.56 15.76
CA TRP A 8 11.86 7.42 14.86
C TRP A 8 11.16 6.04 14.91
N ASN A 9 9.86 6.05 15.22
CA ASN A 9 8.83 5.16 14.66
C ASN A 9 8.93 3.62 14.83
N ILE A 10 9.36 3.10 15.99
CA ILE A 10 9.23 1.65 16.29
C ILE A 10 7.77 1.19 16.21
N GLU A 11 6.83 2.00 16.69
CA GLU A 11 5.39 1.68 16.70
C GLU A 11 4.77 1.61 15.29
N TRP A 12 5.42 2.22 14.31
CA TRP A 12 4.96 2.32 12.93
C TRP A 12 5.60 1.28 12.02
N LYS A 13 6.52 0.47 12.56
CA LYS A 13 7.08 -0.66 11.86
C LYS A 13 6.00 -1.73 11.62
N PRO A 14 6.00 -2.41 10.46
CA PRO A 14 5.17 -3.59 10.26
C PRO A 14 5.39 -4.63 11.36
N ALA A 15 4.31 -5.28 11.76
CA ALA A 15 4.28 -6.33 12.77
C ALA A 15 4.04 -7.71 12.12
N PRO A 16 4.11 -8.81 12.90
CA PRO A 16 3.75 -10.13 12.40
C PRO A 16 2.28 -10.23 11.98
N TYR A 17 1.96 -11.22 11.15
CA TYR A 17 0.61 -11.46 10.64
C TYR A 17 -0.46 -11.44 11.75
N PRO A 18 -1.54 -10.66 11.60
CA PRO A 18 -2.57 -10.52 12.63
C PRO A 18 -3.50 -11.74 12.63
N CYS A 19 -3.50 -12.51 13.73
CA CYS A 19 -4.35 -13.69 13.88
C CYS A 19 -5.67 -13.39 14.59
N THR A 20 -5.75 -12.28 15.34
CA THR A 20 -6.95 -11.89 16.10
C THR A 20 -7.59 -10.62 15.54
N GLU A 21 -8.87 -10.42 15.83
CA GLU A 21 -9.61 -9.23 15.39
C GLU A 21 -9.01 -7.94 15.99
N ALA A 22 -8.69 -7.95 17.27
CA ALA A 22 -8.02 -6.82 17.93
C ALA A 22 -6.65 -6.49 17.29
N GLN A 23 -5.90 -7.50 16.82
CA GLN A 23 -4.65 -7.28 16.10
C GLN A 23 -4.90 -6.67 14.72
N ARG A 24 -5.95 -7.11 14.01
CA ARG A 24 -6.34 -6.51 12.72
C ARG A 24 -6.79 -5.05 12.88
N GLU A 25 -7.57 -4.74 13.91
CA GLU A 25 -7.97 -3.36 14.23
C GLU A 25 -6.78 -2.47 14.55
N ALA A 26 -5.83 -2.96 15.35
CA ALA A 26 -4.61 -2.23 15.67
C ALA A 26 -3.74 -2.01 14.43
N ALA A 27 -3.63 -3.01 13.54
CA ALA A 27 -2.90 -2.90 12.28
C ALA A 27 -3.57 -1.92 11.32
N ALA A 28 -4.88 -2.03 11.08
CA ALA A 28 -5.64 -1.08 10.27
C ALA A 28 -5.44 0.36 10.74
N LYS A 29 -5.50 0.60 12.06
CA LYS A 29 -5.24 1.90 12.67
C LYS A 29 -3.80 2.39 12.43
N ARG A 30 -2.80 1.50 12.48
CA ARG A 30 -1.39 1.86 12.21
C ARG A 30 -1.20 2.32 10.75
N TYR A 31 -1.88 1.67 9.81
CA TYR A 31 -1.81 2.01 8.38
C TYR A 31 -2.79 3.12 7.95
N GLY A 32 -3.58 3.68 8.87
CA GLY A 32 -4.58 4.70 8.55
C GLY A 32 -5.75 4.19 7.71
N LEU A 33 -6.00 2.88 7.72
CA LEU A 33 -7.05 2.21 6.96
C LEU A 33 -8.29 1.93 7.82
N LEU A 34 -9.45 1.86 7.17
CA LEU A 34 -10.65 1.30 7.78
C LEU A 34 -10.49 -0.21 7.95
N LEU A 35 -11.11 -0.78 9.00
CA LEU A 35 -11.07 -2.23 9.22
C LEU A 35 -11.67 -3.02 8.04
N SER A 36 -12.65 -2.44 7.32
CA SER A 36 -13.26 -3.04 6.13
C SER A 36 -12.30 -3.14 4.95
N ASP A 37 -11.38 -2.19 4.85
CA ASP A 37 -10.49 -2.03 3.70
C ASP A 37 -9.11 -2.66 3.99
N TYR A 38 -8.84 -2.93 5.26
CA TYR A 38 -7.64 -3.61 5.70
C TYR A 38 -7.73 -5.12 5.47
N LYS A 39 -6.95 -5.59 4.50
CA LYS A 39 -6.70 -7.01 4.24
C LYS A 39 -5.19 -7.25 4.20
N PRO A 40 -4.61 -8.11 5.05
CA PRO A 40 -3.22 -8.52 4.94
C PRO A 40 -3.04 -9.58 3.83
N PHE A 41 -1.79 -9.76 3.38
CA PHE A 41 -1.40 -10.86 2.49
C PHE A 41 -1.70 -12.24 3.07
N GLU A 42 -1.89 -13.25 2.23
CA GLU A 42 -2.13 -14.63 2.68
C GLU A 42 -0.97 -15.17 3.52
N ASN A 43 -1.26 -15.83 4.64
CA ASN A 43 -0.24 -16.36 5.54
C ASN A 43 0.38 -17.67 5.04
N ASP A 44 1.09 -17.60 3.91
CA ASP A 44 1.77 -18.71 3.23
C ASP A 44 3.27 -18.86 3.62
N GLY A 45 3.73 -18.04 4.56
CA GLY A 45 5.13 -17.96 4.98
C GLY A 45 6.01 -17.02 4.14
N LEU A 46 5.47 -16.47 3.05
CA LEU A 46 6.09 -15.42 2.23
C LEU A 46 5.46 -14.04 2.47
N ALA A 47 4.32 -13.98 3.16
CA ALA A 47 3.66 -12.73 3.50
C ALA A 47 4.57 -11.76 4.28
N PRO A 48 4.54 -10.46 3.93
CA PRO A 48 5.28 -9.39 4.61
C PRO A 48 4.71 -9.03 6.01
N GLY A 49 4.16 -10.00 6.76
CA GLY A 49 3.58 -9.79 8.07
C GLY A 49 2.17 -9.19 8.01
N ASP A 50 1.96 -8.05 8.68
CA ASP A 50 0.69 -7.33 8.76
C ASP A 50 0.52 -6.23 7.70
N TYR A 51 1.42 -6.15 6.73
CA TYR A 51 1.34 -5.17 5.65
C TYR A 51 0.04 -5.36 4.84
N PRO A 52 -0.69 -4.27 4.50
CA PRO A 52 -1.93 -4.38 3.74
C PRO A 52 -1.66 -4.79 2.28
N ASP A 53 -2.45 -5.76 1.82
CA ASP A 53 -2.56 -6.19 0.43
C ASP A 53 -3.46 -5.21 -0.33
N LEU A 54 -2.89 -4.05 -0.67
CA LEU A 54 -3.56 -3.02 -1.44
C LEU A 54 -3.61 -3.41 -2.92
N GLN A 55 -4.74 -3.14 -3.57
CA GLN A 55 -4.87 -3.33 -5.01
C GLN A 55 -3.81 -2.49 -5.73
N PRO A 56 -3.02 -3.09 -6.65
CA PRO A 56 -2.06 -2.33 -7.43
C PRO A 56 -2.78 -1.39 -8.39
N PHE A 57 -2.22 -0.19 -8.55
CA PHE A 57 -2.68 0.80 -9.52
C PHE A 57 -1.47 1.52 -10.10
N ASN A 58 -1.57 1.92 -11.37
CA ASN A 58 -0.56 2.78 -11.97
C ASN A 58 -0.75 4.24 -11.52
N GLU A 59 0.35 4.93 -11.20
CA GLU A 59 0.34 6.36 -10.85
C GLU A 59 -0.36 7.24 -11.93
N ALA A 60 -0.37 6.84 -13.19
CA ALA A 60 -1.06 7.53 -14.28
C ALA A 60 -2.58 7.63 -14.08
N HIS A 61 -3.18 6.72 -13.31
CA HIS A 61 -4.63 6.69 -13.05
C HIS A 61 -5.10 7.61 -11.92
N ARG A 62 -4.16 8.25 -11.23
CA ARG A 62 -4.43 9.25 -10.20
C ARG A 62 -4.82 10.57 -10.83
N ASP A 63 -5.67 11.35 -10.17
CA ASP A 63 -6.12 12.65 -10.69
C ASP A 63 -4.91 13.58 -10.88
N PRO A 64 -4.60 14.07 -12.10
CA PRO A 64 -3.47 14.95 -12.33
C PRO A 64 -3.67 16.37 -11.77
N TRP A 65 -4.90 16.75 -11.40
CA TRP A 65 -5.24 18.09 -10.91
C TRP A 65 -5.28 18.20 -9.38
N GLU A 66 -5.18 17.08 -8.67
CA GLU A 66 -5.11 17.08 -7.22
C GLU A 66 -3.76 17.62 -6.72
N HIS A 67 -3.80 18.36 -5.60
CA HIS A 67 -2.60 18.90 -4.96
C HIS A 67 -1.99 17.88 -4.00
N TYR A 68 -1.20 16.96 -4.54
CA TYR A 68 -0.49 15.96 -3.72
C TYR A 68 0.69 16.54 -2.94
N ASP A 69 0.94 16.01 -1.74
CA ASP A 69 2.15 16.32 -0.96
C ASP A 69 3.43 15.94 -1.72
N TYR A 70 3.41 14.79 -2.42
CA TYR A 70 4.47 14.31 -3.29
C TYR A 70 4.01 14.32 -4.75
N TYR A 71 4.01 15.52 -5.35
CA TYR A 71 3.51 15.74 -6.71
C TYR A 71 4.08 14.78 -7.78
N PRO A 72 5.40 14.50 -7.87
CA PRO A 72 5.95 13.67 -8.95
C PRO A 72 5.43 12.23 -8.99
N ILE A 73 5.03 11.69 -7.84
CA ILE A 73 4.52 10.31 -7.70
C ILE A 73 3.02 10.32 -7.34
N LYS A 74 2.39 11.50 -7.45
CA LYS A 74 0.98 11.76 -7.14
C LYS A 74 0.57 11.09 -5.83
N ARG A 75 1.21 11.38 -4.69
CA ARG A 75 0.95 10.71 -3.39
C ARG A 75 0.86 11.66 -2.21
N ASN A 76 -0.03 11.35 -1.26
CA ASN A 76 -0.21 12.13 -0.04
C ASN A 76 0.60 11.56 1.15
N TYR A 77 0.89 12.40 2.13
CA TYR A 77 1.54 11.99 3.38
C TYR A 77 0.64 11.03 4.17
N ASN A 78 1.23 10.01 4.81
CA ASN A 78 0.56 8.92 5.52
C ASN A 78 -0.38 8.02 4.68
N GLU A 79 -0.41 8.18 3.36
CA GLU A 79 -1.09 7.23 2.50
C GLU A 79 -0.35 5.88 2.48
N PRO A 80 -1.03 4.74 2.71
CA PRO A 80 -0.40 3.43 2.67
C PRO A 80 0.02 3.10 1.22
N VAL A 81 1.23 2.57 1.08
CA VAL A 81 1.85 2.32 -0.23
C VAL A 81 1.62 0.86 -0.62
N PRO A 82 1.14 0.55 -1.85
CA PRO A 82 1.06 -0.84 -2.32
C PRO A 82 2.42 -1.56 -2.24
N PHE A 83 2.43 -2.84 -1.89
CA PHE A 83 3.68 -3.57 -1.64
C PHE A 83 4.64 -3.59 -2.84
N TYR A 84 4.09 -3.67 -4.06
CA TYR A 84 4.83 -3.68 -5.32
C TYR A 84 4.82 -2.32 -6.04
N TRP A 85 4.70 -1.22 -5.29
CA TRP A 85 4.55 0.14 -5.83
C TRP A 85 5.56 0.49 -6.92
N GLU A 86 6.82 0.08 -6.77
CA GLU A 86 7.89 0.39 -7.70
C GLU A 86 7.63 -0.08 -9.14
N PHE A 87 6.83 -1.13 -9.32
CA PHE A 87 6.47 -1.66 -10.64
C PHE A 87 5.41 -0.82 -11.35
N TYR A 88 4.64 -0.03 -10.60
CA TYR A 88 3.45 0.68 -11.07
C TYR A 88 3.61 2.21 -11.06
N SER A 89 4.86 2.67 -11.14
CA SER A 89 5.15 4.09 -11.41
C SER A 89 4.48 4.57 -12.70
N GLU A 90 4.42 5.88 -12.93
CA GLU A 90 3.79 6.46 -14.14
C GLU A 90 4.36 5.88 -15.46
N SER A 91 5.66 5.52 -15.48
CA SER A 91 6.31 4.83 -16.60
C SER A 91 6.30 3.30 -16.52
N GLY A 92 5.77 2.75 -15.43
CA GLY A 92 5.73 1.32 -15.12
C GLY A 92 4.59 0.57 -15.79
N THR A 93 4.29 -0.62 -15.27
CA THR A 93 3.19 -1.45 -15.79
C THR A 93 1.85 -0.90 -15.30
N ASP A 94 0.79 -1.10 -16.08
CA ASP A 94 -0.57 -0.78 -15.67
C ASP A 94 -1.40 -2.06 -15.50
N PRO A 95 -1.82 -2.41 -14.27
CA PRO A 95 -2.58 -3.62 -14.03
C PRO A 95 -4.01 -3.53 -14.58
N ASN A 96 -4.50 -2.31 -14.84
CA ASN A 96 -5.82 -2.03 -15.38
C ASN A 96 -5.78 -1.75 -16.89
N ILE A 97 -4.67 -2.04 -17.58
CA ILE A 97 -4.60 -1.97 -19.04
C ILE A 97 -5.49 -3.09 -19.62
N GLN A 98 -6.80 -2.83 -19.65
CA GLN A 98 -7.69 -3.57 -20.53
C GLN A 98 -7.37 -3.14 -21.95
N GLU A 99 -6.87 -4.09 -22.75
CA GLU A 99 -7.08 -4.16 -24.20
C GLU A 99 -6.53 -3.05 -25.12
N THR A 100 -5.82 -2.02 -24.65
CA THR A 100 -5.38 -0.96 -25.59
C THR A 100 -4.16 -1.34 -26.45
N ALA A 101 -3.36 -2.33 -26.03
CA ALA A 101 -2.17 -2.76 -26.77
C ALA A 101 -2.44 -3.86 -27.83
N HIS A 102 -3.58 -4.56 -27.74
CA HIS A 102 -4.03 -5.38 -28.86
C HIS A 102 -4.74 -4.46 -29.84
N TYR A 103 -4.05 -4.13 -30.94
CA TYR A 103 -4.63 -3.48 -32.12
C TYR A 103 -5.77 -4.34 -32.72
N GLY A 104 -6.91 -4.45 -32.03
CA GLY A 104 -8.12 -5.13 -32.49
C GLY A 104 -8.01 -6.65 -32.69
N GLN A 105 -7.07 -7.35 -32.04
CA GLN A 105 -7.02 -8.82 -32.13
C GLN A 105 -7.71 -9.46 -30.91
N PRO A 106 -8.77 -10.28 -31.11
CA PRO A 106 -9.41 -11.02 -30.02
C PRO A 106 -8.48 -12.14 -29.52
N THR A 107 -8.59 -12.43 -28.22
CA THR A 107 -7.94 -13.56 -27.54
C THR A 107 -8.52 -14.90 -27.97
#